data_AF-A0A938K1W2-F1
#
_entry.id   AF-A0A938K1W2-F1
#
_cell.length_a   1.000
_cell.length_b   1.000
_cell.length_c   1.000
_cell.angle_alpha   90.00
_cell.angle_beta   90.00
_cell.angle_gamma   90.00
#
_symmetry.space_group_name_H-M   'P 1'
#
loop_
_entity.id
_entity.type
_entity.pdbx_description
1 polymer ?
#
loop_
_entity_poly.entity_id
_entity_poly.type
_entity_poly.pdbx_seq_one_letter_code
_entity_poly.pdbx_strand_id
1 'polypeptide(L)'
;MRTRTTEPRRGRAGVLLPRPGTRAGLFALLLIGPLAAQESVIRVDVRLVSVLATVRDASGQLAAGLAKGDFRILSDGVEQEIAVFERQTAQPLSVA
;
A
#
# COMPACT_ATOMS: atom_id res chain seq x y z
N MET A 1 7.49 35.22 -63.47
CA MET A 1 7.08 36.61 -63.22
C MET A 1 7.75 37.05 -61.91
N ARG A 2 8.75 37.94 -61.98
CA ARG A 2 9.62 38.35 -60.86
C ARG A 2 9.26 39.76 -60.38
N THR A 3 9.11 39.97 -59.08
CA THR A 3 9.22 41.28 -58.38
C THR A 3 9.73 40.99 -56.96
N ARG A 4 11.04 41.09 -56.69
CA ARG A 4 11.75 42.22 -56.01
C ARG A 4 11.01 42.74 -54.76
N THR A 5 11.52 42.41 -53.57
CA THR A 5 12.45 43.24 -52.77
C THR A 5 11.72 44.25 -51.88
N THR A 6 11.70 43.98 -50.58
CA THR A 6 11.75 45.01 -49.52
C THR A 6 12.45 44.43 -48.30
N GLU A 7 13.67 44.91 -48.04
CA GLU A 7 14.28 44.92 -46.71
C GLU A 7 13.83 46.23 -46.04
N PRO A 8 13.73 46.30 -44.69
CA PRO A 8 14.93 46.78 -43.98
C PRO A 8 15.15 46.19 -42.59
N ARG A 9 16.44 45.98 -42.30
CA ARG A 9 17.15 46.05 -41.01
C ARG A 9 16.29 46.21 -39.74
N ARG A 10 16.32 45.18 -38.89
CA ARG A 10 16.12 45.32 -37.45
C ARG A 10 17.34 44.77 -36.72
N GLY A 11 18.22 45.68 -36.33
CA GLY A 11 19.27 45.39 -35.37
C GLY A 11 18.68 45.16 -33.97
N ARG A 12 19.55 44.66 -33.10
CA ARG A 12 19.39 44.45 -31.66
C ARG A 12 18.72 43.13 -31.25
N ALA A 13 19.54 42.23 -30.72
CA ALA A 13 19.64 42.15 -29.26
C ALA A 13 20.99 41.50 -28.92
N GLY A 14 21.87 42.27 -28.29
CA GLY A 14 23.09 41.71 -27.71
C GLY A 14 22.69 40.67 -26.67
N VAL A 15 23.33 39.51 -26.74
CA VAL A 15 23.28 38.48 -25.70
C VAL A 15 23.74 39.13 -24.40
N LEU A 16 22.79 39.42 -23.52
CA LEU A 16 23.04 39.96 -22.20
C LEU A 16 23.54 38.82 -21.32
N LEU A 17 24.85 38.62 -21.32
CA LEU A 17 25.55 37.82 -20.32
C LEU A 17 25.24 38.41 -18.92
N PRO A 18 24.66 37.65 -17.98
CA PRO A 18 24.49 38.14 -16.62
C PRO A 18 25.87 38.24 -15.96
N ARG A 19 26.28 39.46 -15.61
CA ARG A 19 27.50 39.70 -14.83
C ARG A 19 27.25 39.26 -13.38
N PRO A 20 28.15 38.46 -12.77
CA PRO A 20 27.97 38.00 -11.40
C PRO A 20 28.42 39.11 -10.45
N GLY A 21 27.46 39.65 -9.72
CA GLY A 21 27.77 40.61 -8.66
C GLY A 21 26.57 41.49 -8.39
N THR A 22 25.76 41.12 -7.41
CA THR A 22 25.59 41.86 -6.14
C THR A 22 24.35 41.28 -5.45
N ARG A 23 24.62 40.53 -4.37
CA ARG A 23 23.78 40.30 -3.18
C ARG A 23 22.31 40.76 -3.28
N ALA A 24 21.40 39.82 -3.55
CA ALA A 24 20.03 39.70 -3.02
C ALA A 24 19.16 38.92 -4.02
N GLY A 25 18.81 37.69 -3.64
CA GLY A 25 17.95 36.80 -4.42
C GLY A 25 17.83 35.48 -3.68
N LEU A 26 17.24 35.52 -2.48
CA LEU A 26 15.87 35.05 -2.29
C LEU A 26 15.77 33.54 -2.58
N PHE A 27 16.10 32.73 -1.58
CA PHE A 27 15.25 31.63 -1.09
C PHE A 27 14.32 30.96 -2.13
N ALA A 28 14.86 30.44 -3.23
CA ALA A 28 14.05 29.84 -4.30
C ALA A 28 14.46 28.40 -4.61
N LEU A 29 14.88 27.63 -3.59
CA LEU A 29 15.20 26.21 -3.77
C LEU A 29 14.94 25.38 -2.50
N LEU A 30 13.78 25.53 -1.88
CA LEU A 30 13.35 24.62 -0.81
C LEU A 30 11.84 24.38 -0.83
N LEU A 31 11.28 24.09 -2.00
CA LEU A 31 9.89 23.62 -2.15
C LEU A 31 9.80 22.36 -3.01
N ILE A 32 10.82 21.50 -2.96
CA ILE A 32 10.68 20.11 -3.40
C ILE A 32 10.50 19.27 -2.13
N GLY A 33 9.34 19.43 -1.48
CA GLY A 33 8.90 18.48 -0.45
C GLY A 33 8.64 17.13 -1.12
N PRO A 34 8.79 15.98 -0.42
CA PRO A 34 8.65 14.68 -1.05
C PRO A 34 7.20 14.51 -1.49
N LEU A 35 6.98 14.63 -2.80
CA LEU A 35 5.71 14.31 -3.42
C LEU A 35 5.69 12.79 -3.64
N ALA A 36 4.71 12.12 -3.04
CA ALA A 36 4.37 10.71 -3.21
C ALA A 36 5.21 9.69 -2.42
N ALA A 37 4.87 9.55 -1.14
CA ALA A 37 4.73 8.22 -0.53
C ALA A 37 3.36 8.15 0.16
N GLN A 38 2.28 8.21 -0.63
CA GLN A 38 0.96 7.84 -0.11
C GLN A 38 0.91 6.31 -0.15
N GLU A 39 1.09 5.69 1.01
CA GLU A 39 0.93 4.25 1.17
C GLU A 39 -0.55 3.88 0.97
N SER A 40 -0.88 3.27 -0.16
CA SER A 40 -2.24 2.86 -0.48
C SER A 40 -2.62 1.66 0.38
N VAL A 41 -3.41 1.89 1.43
CA VAL A 41 -3.93 0.83 2.29
C VAL A 41 -5.02 0.07 1.54
N ILE A 42 -4.71 -1.17 1.12
CA ILE A 42 -5.70 -2.07 0.54
C ILE A 42 -6.59 -2.59 1.66
N ARG A 43 -7.91 -2.39 1.54
CA ARG A 43 -8.91 -2.95 2.43
C ARG A 43 -9.71 -3.99 1.66
N VAL A 44 -9.81 -5.19 2.22
CA VAL A 44 -10.57 -6.29 1.63
C VAL A 44 -11.59 -6.75 2.66
N ASP A 45 -12.86 -6.79 2.26
CA ASP A 45 -13.93 -7.39 3.07
C ASP A 45 -13.87 -8.91 2.91
N VAL A 46 -13.65 -9.61 4.03
CA VAL A 46 -13.63 -11.07 4.08
C VAL A 46 -14.73 -11.59 5.01
N ARG A 47 -15.31 -12.74 4.66
CA ARG A 47 -16.28 -13.43 5.52
C ARG A 47 -15.53 -14.37 6.45
N LEU A 48 -15.55 -14.06 7.75
CA LEU A 48 -15.09 -15.00 8.78
C LEU A 48 -16.13 -16.09 9.02
N VAL A 49 -15.66 -17.33 9.13
CA VAL A 49 -16.48 -18.50 9.43
C VAL A 49 -15.92 -19.15 10.71
N SER A 50 -16.81 -19.52 11.63
CA SER A 50 -16.42 -20.20 12.87
C SER A 50 -16.40 -21.71 12.66
N VAL A 51 -15.32 -22.35 13.09
CA VAL A 51 -15.14 -23.80 13.04
C VAL A 51 -14.94 -24.31 14.46
N LEU A 52 -15.81 -25.21 14.89
CA LEU A 52 -15.75 -25.83 16.22
C LEU A 52 -15.26 -27.26 16.08
N ALA A 53 -14.21 -27.60 16.80
CA ALA A 53 -13.58 -28.92 16.75
C ALA A 53 -13.34 -29.45 18.17
N THR A 54 -13.49 -30.76 18.34
CA THR A 54 -13.11 -31.47 19.57
C THR A 54 -12.04 -32.49 19.20
N VAL A 55 -10.86 -32.35 19.82
CA VAL A 55 -9.74 -33.27 19.58
C VAL A 55 -9.63 -34.25 20.75
N ARG A 56 -9.49 -35.54 20.43
CA ARG A 56 -9.27 -36.60 21.41
C ARG A 56 -7.96 -37.30 21.14
N ASP A 57 -7.30 -37.76 22.20
CA ASP A 57 -6.11 -38.59 22.08
C ASP A 57 -6.45 -40.06 21.77
N ALA A 58 -5.42 -40.90 21.60
CA ALA A 58 -5.60 -42.33 21.31
C ALA A 58 -6.31 -43.11 22.43
N SER A 59 -6.32 -42.58 23.66
CA SER A 59 -7.04 -43.15 24.81
C SER A 59 -8.48 -42.64 24.91
N GLY A 60 -8.90 -41.75 24.01
CA GLY A 60 -10.24 -41.17 23.95
C GLY A 60 -10.45 -39.97 24.87
N GLN A 61 -9.42 -39.52 25.58
CA GLN A 61 -9.48 -38.32 26.43
C GLN A 61 -9.36 -37.05 25.60
N LEU A 62 -9.88 -35.93 26.11
CA LEU A 62 -9.74 -34.64 25.42
C LEU A 62 -8.26 -34.26 25.34
N ALA A 63 -7.79 -33.98 24.13
CA ALA A 63 -6.44 -33.50 23.92
C ALA A 63 -6.32 -32.09 24.52
N ALA A 64 -5.53 -31.97 25.59
CA ALA A 64 -5.27 -30.71 26.26
C ALA A 64 -4.05 -29.99 25.68
N GLY A 65 -4.03 -28.66 25.79
CA GLY A 65 -2.84 -27.87 25.49
C GLY A 65 -2.58 -27.57 24.01
N LEU A 66 -3.49 -27.94 23.10
CA LEU A 66 -3.36 -27.61 21.68
C LEU A 66 -3.35 -26.08 21.49
N ALA A 67 -2.42 -25.62 20.66
CA ALA A 67 -2.24 -24.25 20.27
C ALA A 67 -2.66 -24.04 18.82
N LYS A 68 -2.83 -22.78 18.42
CA LYS A 68 -3.19 -22.39 17.04
C LYS A 68 -2.32 -23.07 15.97
N GLY A 69 -1.02 -23.24 16.24
CA GLY A 69 -0.06 -23.84 15.29
C GLY A 69 -0.24 -25.34 15.06
N ASP A 70 -1.03 -26.02 15.89
CA ASP A 70 -1.34 -27.44 15.73
C ASP A 70 -2.50 -27.67 14.73
N PHE A 71 -3.09 -26.58 14.22
CA PHE A 71 -4.21 -26.62 13.29
C PHE A 71 -3.85 -25.95 11.96
N ARG A 72 -4.30 -26.57 10.87
CA ARG A 72 -4.30 -25.97 9.53
C ARG A 72 -5.70 -26.04 8.98
N ILE A 73 -6.22 -24.91 8.52
CA ILE A 73 -7.53 -24.82 7.88
C ILE A 73 -7.30 -24.73 6.39
N LEU A 74 -7.96 -25.59 5.62
CA LEU A 74 -7.94 -25.52 4.17
C LEU A 74 -9.35 -25.27 3.63
N SER A 75 -9.46 -24.40 2.64
CA SER A 75 -10.65 -24.24 1.81
C SER A 75 -10.27 -24.56 0.38
N ASP A 76 -10.93 -25.55 -0.22
CA ASP A 76 -10.66 -25.97 -1.61
C ASP A 76 -9.18 -26.29 -1.88
N GLY A 77 -8.49 -26.82 -0.86
CA GLY A 77 -7.06 -27.15 -0.91
C GLY A 77 -6.10 -25.97 -0.69
N VAL A 78 -6.61 -24.75 -0.48
CA VAL A 78 -5.82 -23.56 -0.15
C VAL A 78 -5.81 -23.35 1.36
N GLU A 79 -4.63 -23.11 1.95
CA GLU A 79 -4.48 -22.86 3.37
C GLU A 79 -4.99 -21.46 3.76
N GLN A 80 -5.86 -21.42 4.75
CA GLN A 80 -6.51 -20.21 5.24
C GLN A 80 -5.93 -19.79 6.58
N GLU A 81 -5.78 -18.47 6.74
CA GLU A 81 -5.34 -17.89 8.01
C GLU A 81 -6.44 -18.04 9.08
N ILE A 82 -6.04 -18.53 10.25
CA ILE A 82 -6.89 -18.54 11.44
C ILE A 82 -6.84 -17.13 12.06
N ALA A 83 -7.84 -16.30 11.79
CA ALA A 83 -7.90 -14.93 12.32
C ALA A 83 -8.10 -14.89 13.85
N VAL A 84 -8.94 -15.78 14.38
CA VAL A 84 -9.24 -15.88 15.82
C VAL A 84 -9.13 -17.35 16.25
N PHE A 85 -8.48 -17.60 17.38
CA PHE A 85 -8.35 -18.94 17.96
C PHE A 85 -8.78 -18.92 19.42
N GLU A 86 -9.77 -19.73 19.75
CA GLU A 86 -10.31 -19.89 21.10
C GLU A 86 -10.34 -21.37 21.46
N ARG A 87 -9.86 -21.73 22.65
CA ARG A 87 -9.91 -23.12 23.15
C ARG A 87 -11.27 -23.49 23.71
N GLN A 88 -12.02 -22.48 24.15
CA GLN A 88 -13.32 -22.59 24.78
C GLN A 88 -14.13 -21.39 24.31
N THR A 89 -15.26 -21.61 23.67
CA THR A 89 -16.13 -20.53 23.20
C THR A 89 -17.35 -20.45 24.10
N ALA A 90 -17.79 -19.23 24.43
CA ALA A 90 -19.05 -18.98 25.12
C ALA A 90 -20.22 -18.83 24.13
N GLN A 91 -19.94 -18.88 22.83
CA GLN A 91 -20.92 -18.59 21.79
C GLN A 91 -21.81 -19.83 21.56
N PRO A 92 -23.14 -19.69 21.64
CA PRO A 92 -24.04 -20.82 21.45
C PRO A 92 -23.91 -21.40 20.05
N LEU A 93 -23.81 -22.73 19.95
CA LEU A 93 -23.85 -23.44 18.68
C LEU A 93 -25.26 -23.34 18.07
N SER A 94 -25.38 -22.69 16.92
CA SER A 94 -26.58 -22.75 16.09
C SER A 94 -26.39 -23.82 15.02
N VAL A 95 -27.07 -24.95 15.17
CA VAL A 95 -27.24 -25.96 14.12
C VAL A 95 -28.69 -25.90 13.64
N ALA A 96 -28.91 -25.76 12.34
CA ALA A 96 -30.24 -25.71 11.71
C ALA A 96 -30.55 -27.06 11.03
#